data_AF-A0A2Y0ZST3-F1
#
_entry.id   AF-A0A2Y0ZST3-F1
#
_cell.length_a   1.000
_cell.length_b   1.000
_cell.length_c   1.000
_cell.angle_alpha   90.00
_cell.angle_beta   90.00
_cell.angle_gamma   90.00
#
_symmetry.space_group_name_H-M   'P 1'
#
loop_
_entity.id
_entity.type
_entity.pdbx_description
1 polymer ?
#
loop_
_entity_poly.entity_id
_entity_poly.type
_entity_poly.pdbx_seq_one_letter_code
_entity_poly.pdbx_strand_id
1 'polypeptide(L)'
;MNDLDKKKYDQVIDSVNFALRSLSELFEAHGMHGMYDLTNPSLDELKLVFTRMKNGVDSIAQSFEHMVETAKDMDAASASINVMNIKQGLMYAESLLLAVEKLDYDKCVEANTQIKTHDLPPTQWP
;
A
#
# COMPACT_ATOMS: atom_id res chain seq x y z
N MET A 1 -16.71 -15.93 -0.67
CA MET A 1 -15.30 -16.40 -0.81
C MET A 1 -15.06 -17.66 0.03
N ASN A 2 -14.14 -18.55 -0.35
CA ASN A 2 -13.73 -19.66 0.53
C ASN A 2 -12.63 -19.23 1.52
N ASP A 3 -12.39 -20.05 2.54
CA ASP A 3 -11.41 -19.74 3.62
C ASP A 3 -9.96 -19.60 3.13
N LEU A 4 -9.60 -20.35 2.07
CA LEU A 4 -8.26 -20.25 1.49
C LEU A 4 -8.06 -18.89 0.80
N ASP A 5 -9.08 -18.37 0.12
CA ASP A 5 -9.06 -17.07 -0.54
C ASP A 5 -9.06 -15.94 0.49
N LYS A 6 -9.85 -16.06 1.57
CA LYS A 6 -9.83 -15.14 2.72
C LYS A 6 -8.43 -15.04 3.33
N LYS A 7 -7.80 -16.18 3.61
CA LYS A 7 -6.44 -16.22 4.18
C LYS A 7 -5.38 -15.59 3.27
N LYS A 8 -5.45 -15.86 1.96
CA LYS A 8 -4.52 -15.24 0.99
C LYS A 8 -4.70 -13.72 0.95
N TYR A 9 -5.94 -13.25 1.02
CA TYR A 9 -6.22 -11.82 1.06
C TYR A 9 -5.65 -11.15 2.31
N ASP A 10 -5.85 -11.73 3.48
CA ASP A 10 -5.31 -11.19 4.74
C ASP A 10 -3.78 -11.13 4.72
N GLN A 11 -3.12 -12.16 4.15
CA GLN A 11 -1.66 -12.17 3.98
C GLN A 11 -1.16 -11.02 3.07
N VAL A 12 -1.92 -10.65 2.04
CA VAL A 12 -1.59 -9.52 1.17
C VAL A 12 -1.72 -8.21 1.93
N ILE A 13 -2.79 -8.03 2.71
CA ILE A 13 -2.97 -6.84 3.56
C ILE A 13 -1.80 -6.69 4.54
N ASP A 14 -1.45 -7.76 5.25
CA ASP A 14 -0.36 -7.75 6.23
C ASP A 14 0.98 -7.37 5.57
N SER A 15 1.24 -7.91 4.37
CA SER A 15 2.46 -7.62 3.62
C SER A 15 2.54 -6.15 3.18
N VAL A 16 1.41 -5.57 2.72
CA VAL A 16 1.33 -4.15 2.38
C VAL A 16 1.55 -3.28 3.61
N ASN A 17 0.85 -3.59 4.71
CA ASN A 17 1.00 -2.86 5.98
C ASN A 17 2.44 -2.84 6.46
N PHE A 18 3.10 -4.00 6.42
CA PHE A 18 4.52 -4.11 6.76
C PHE A 18 5.40 -3.22 5.87
N ALA A 19 5.17 -3.24 4.55
CA ALA A 19 5.95 -2.43 3.61
C ALA A 19 5.76 -0.92 3.83
N LEU A 20 4.52 -0.47 4.05
CA LEU A 20 4.20 0.93 4.31
C LEU A 20 4.86 1.42 5.61
N ARG A 21 4.75 0.64 6.70
CA ARG A 21 5.38 0.96 7.99
C ARG A 21 6.90 1.00 7.88
N SER A 22 7.50 0.00 7.24
CA SER A 22 8.96 -0.07 7.05
C SER A 22 9.48 1.15 6.29
N LEU A 23 8.77 1.59 5.24
CA LEU A 23 9.14 2.77 4.48
C LEU A 23 9.06 4.05 5.33
N SER A 24 8.00 4.17 6.13
CA SER A 24 7.82 5.31 7.03
C SER A 24 8.92 5.37 8.10
N GLU A 25 9.20 4.24 8.75
CA GLU A 25 10.26 4.12 9.76
C GLU A 25 11.65 4.46 9.17
N LEU A 26 11.91 4.03 7.93
CA LEU A 26 13.15 4.37 7.23
C LEU A 26 13.27 5.89 7.00
N PHE A 27 12.18 6.56 6.62
CA PHE A 27 12.16 8.02 6.48
C PHE A 27 12.36 8.73 7.82
N GLU A 28 11.75 8.26 8.90
CA GLU A 28 11.94 8.86 10.23
C GLU A 28 13.36 8.70 10.75
N ALA A 29 13.99 7.55 10.49
CA ALA A 29 15.35 7.26 10.93
C ALA A 29 16.41 8.06 10.17
N HIS A 30 16.23 8.26 8.87
CA HIS A 30 17.27 8.77 7.98
C HIS A 30 16.97 10.12 7.33
N GLY A 31 15.71 10.56 7.37
CA GLY A 31 15.24 11.73 6.64
C GLY A 31 15.38 11.58 5.12
N MET A 32 15.04 12.66 4.40
CA MET A 32 15.07 12.68 2.94
C MET A 32 16.46 12.39 2.36
N HIS A 33 17.50 13.08 2.84
CA HIS A 33 18.87 12.90 2.33
C HIS A 33 19.42 11.52 2.65
N GLY A 34 19.24 11.03 3.89
CA GLY A 34 19.70 9.70 4.25
C GLY A 34 18.98 8.60 3.47
N MET A 35 17.68 8.74 3.22
CA MET A 35 16.97 7.82 2.32
C MET A 35 17.49 7.89 0.88
N TYR A 36 17.71 9.09 0.34
CA TYR A 36 18.27 9.24 -1.01
C TYR A 36 19.63 8.54 -1.12
N ASP A 37 20.52 8.77 -0.15
CA ASP A 37 21.86 8.18 -0.15
C ASP A 37 21.84 6.65 0.05
N LEU A 38 20.95 6.14 0.91
CA LEU A 38 20.81 4.69 1.17
C LEU A 38 20.19 3.93 0.00
N THR A 39 19.31 4.58 -0.75
CA THR A 39 18.52 3.92 -1.78
C THR A 39 18.99 4.22 -3.20
N ASN A 40 19.79 5.25 -3.46
CA ASN A 40 20.34 5.51 -4.79
C ASN A 40 21.58 4.63 -5.02
N PRO A 41 21.58 3.67 -5.98
CA PRO A 41 20.79 3.62 -7.23
C PRO A 41 19.51 2.76 -7.24
N SER A 42 19.24 1.97 -6.22
CA SER A 42 18.04 1.10 -6.10
C SER A 42 16.68 1.80 -5.93
N LEU A 43 16.61 3.13 -5.90
CA LEU A 43 15.37 3.88 -5.70
C LEU A 43 14.36 3.59 -6.82
N ASP A 44 14.86 3.38 -8.04
CA ASP A 44 14.04 2.95 -9.19
C ASP A 44 13.45 1.56 -8.99
N GLU A 45 14.19 0.63 -8.38
CA GLU A 45 13.71 -0.72 -8.06
C GLU A 45 12.60 -0.64 -6.99
N LEU A 46 12.79 0.21 -5.98
CA LEU A 46 11.78 0.41 -4.93
C LEU A 46 10.49 1.01 -5.49
N LYS A 47 10.58 2.04 -6.34
CA LYS A 47 9.43 2.59 -7.07
C LYS A 47 8.72 1.50 -7.89
N LEU A 48 9.48 0.67 -8.62
CA LEU A 48 8.93 -0.42 -9.42
C LEU A 48 8.19 -1.47 -8.58
N VAL A 49 8.68 -1.80 -7.39
CA VAL A 49 8.00 -2.70 -6.44
C VAL A 49 6.64 -2.13 -6.05
N PHE A 50 6.58 -0.86 -5.63
CA PHE A 50 5.33 -0.22 -5.25
C PHE A 50 4.35 -0.08 -6.43
N THR A 51 4.84 0.21 -7.64
CA THR A 51 4.01 0.20 -8.86
C THR A 51 3.42 -1.18 -9.14
N ARG A 52 4.20 -2.26 -8.99
CA ARG A 52 3.71 -3.63 -9.17
C ARG A 52 2.67 -4.01 -8.11
N MET A 53 2.87 -3.59 -6.86
CA MET A 53 1.89 -3.79 -5.80
C MET A 53 0.57 -3.10 -6.14
N LYS A 54 0.61 -1.84 -6.60
CA LYS A 54 -0.60 -1.10 -7.04
C LYS A 54 -1.35 -1.85 -8.15
N ASN A 55 -0.64 -2.31 -9.17
CA ASN A 55 -1.26 -3.05 -10.28
C ASN A 55 -1.89 -4.37 -9.81
N GLY A 56 -1.23 -5.07 -8.89
CA GLY A 56 -1.79 -6.29 -8.28
C GLY A 56 -3.06 -6.01 -7.49
N VAL A 57 -3.06 -4.93 -6.70
CA VAL A 57 -4.23 -4.47 -5.92
C VAL A 57 -5.38 -4.06 -6.84
N ASP A 58 -5.12 -3.39 -7.96
CA ASP A 58 -6.15 -3.04 -8.95
C ASP A 58 -6.80 -4.29 -9.58
N SER A 59 -6.01 -5.33 -9.87
CA SER A 59 -6.54 -6.61 -10.36
C SER A 59 -7.41 -7.31 -9.31
N ILE A 60 -7.05 -7.21 -8.03
CA ILE A 60 -7.83 -7.76 -6.92
C ILE A 60 -9.13 -6.95 -6.74
N ALA A 61 -9.07 -5.61 -6.85
CA ALA A 61 -10.23 -4.73 -6.77
C ALA A 61 -11.30 -5.11 -7.79
N GLN A 62 -10.90 -5.26 -9.06
CA GLN A 62 -11.79 -5.66 -10.15
C GLN A 62 -12.42 -7.04 -9.89
N SER A 63 -11.66 -7.96 -9.29
CA SER A 63 -12.16 -9.28 -8.93
C SER A 63 -13.23 -9.22 -7.84
N PHE A 64 -13.06 -8.36 -6.83
CA PHE A 64 -14.08 -8.15 -5.80
C PHE A 64 -15.29 -7.40 -6.31
N GLU A 65 -15.12 -6.34 -7.12
CA GLU A 65 -16.23 -5.65 -7.77
C GLU A 65 -17.10 -6.63 -8.56
N HIS A 66 -16.48 -7.51 -9.35
CA HIS A 66 -17.20 -8.55 -10.08
C HIS A 66 -17.96 -9.51 -9.15
N MET A 67 -17.35 -9.97 -8.04
CA MET A 67 -18.01 -10.86 -7.08
C MET A 67 -19.17 -10.18 -6.34
N VAL A 68 -19.05 -8.89 -6.01
CA VAL A 68 -20.13 -8.10 -5.41
C VAL A 68 -21.31 -7.99 -6.38
N GLU A 69 -21.04 -7.61 -7.64
CA GLU A 69 -22.07 -7.37 -8.65
C GLU A 69 -22.78 -8.65 -9.11
N THR A 70 -22.03 -9.75 -9.29
CA THR A 70 -22.57 -10.98 -9.90
C THR A 70 -23.01 -12.03 -8.88
N ALA A 71 -22.30 -12.16 -7.76
CA ALA A 71 -22.55 -13.20 -6.76
C ALA A 71 -23.25 -12.69 -5.49
N LYS A 72 -23.46 -11.37 -5.36
CA LYS A 72 -24.01 -10.72 -4.15
C LYS A 72 -23.28 -11.14 -2.88
N ASP A 73 -21.97 -11.38 -2.99
CA ASP A 73 -21.12 -11.85 -1.91
C ASP A 73 -20.82 -10.68 -0.96
N MET A 74 -21.37 -10.71 0.26
CA MET A 74 -21.15 -9.66 1.26
C MET A 74 -19.71 -9.64 1.79
N ASP A 75 -19.00 -10.78 1.75
CA ASP A 75 -17.59 -10.83 2.14
C ASP A 75 -16.75 -10.03 1.14
N ALA A 76 -17.10 -10.12 -0.15
CA ALA A 76 -16.44 -9.36 -1.21
C ALA A 76 -16.68 -7.85 -1.08
N ALA A 77 -17.84 -7.42 -0.57
CA ALA A 77 -18.12 -6.00 -0.35
C ALA A 77 -17.22 -5.39 0.75
N SER A 78 -17.03 -6.11 1.85
CA SER A 78 -16.09 -5.72 2.92
C SER A 78 -14.64 -5.72 2.41
N ALA A 79 -14.25 -6.75 1.65
CA ALA A 79 -12.93 -6.83 1.04
C ALA A 79 -12.65 -5.66 0.07
N SER A 80 -13.62 -5.24 -0.75
CA SER A 80 -13.46 -4.10 -1.67
C SER A 80 -13.08 -2.78 -0.96
N ILE A 81 -13.66 -2.50 0.21
CA ILE A 81 -13.31 -1.29 1.00
C ILE A 81 -11.84 -1.36 1.42
N ASN A 82 -11.39 -2.51 1.92
CA ASN A 82 -10.02 -2.70 2.34
C ASN A 82 -9.03 -2.59 1.16
N VAL A 83 -9.42 -3.05 -0.04
CA VAL A 83 -8.62 -2.87 -1.26
C VAL A 83 -8.46 -1.41 -1.64
N MET A 84 -9.53 -0.60 -1.54
CA MET A 84 -9.43 0.84 -1.79
C MET A 84 -8.46 1.52 -0.81
N ASN A 85 -8.52 1.14 0.47
CA ASN A 85 -7.59 1.65 1.47
C ASN A 85 -6.14 1.22 1.14
N ILE A 86 -5.90 -0.05 0.78
CA ILE A 86 -4.57 -0.52 0.37
C ILE A 86 -4.02 0.33 -0.78
N LYS A 87 -4.83 0.58 -1.81
CA LYS A 87 -4.45 1.40 -2.97
C LYS A 87 -4.02 2.80 -2.53
N GLN A 88 -4.76 3.42 -1.62
CA GLN A 88 -4.43 4.73 -1.07
C GLN A 88 -3.08 4.74 -0.33
N GLY A 89 -2.82 3.75 0.52
CA GLY A 89 -1.53 3.61 1.21
C GLY A 89 -0.36 3.49 0.24
N LEU A 90 -0.51 2.69 -0.83
CA LEU A 90 0.51 2.52 -1.85
C LEU A 90 0.76 3.81 -2.67
N MET A 91 -0.27 4.64 -2.89
CA MET A 91 -0.10 5.95 -3.52
C MET A 91 0.70 6.91 -2.64
N TYR A 92 0.52 6.88 -1.33
CA TYR A 92 1.31 7.68 -0.40
C TYR A 92 2.78 7.24 -0.39
N ALA A 93 3.05 5.93 -0.40
CA ALA A 93 4.41 5.41 -0.51
C ALA A 93 5.11 5.82 -1.80
N GLU A 94 4.44 5.70 -2.96
CA GLU A 94 4.99 6.17 -4.24
C GLU A 94 5.27 7.68 -4.21
N SER A 95 4.37 8.47 -3.60
CA SER A 95 4.55 9.92 -3.46
C SER A 95 5.76 10.26 -2.60
N LEU A 96 6.01 9.52 -1.51
CA LEU A 96 7.20 9.67 -0.67
C LEU A 96 8.48 9.37 -1.47
N LEU A 97 8.53 8.27 -2.21
CA LEU A 97 9.70 7.91 -3.01
C LEU A 97 10.02 8.93 -4.10
N LEU A 98 8.99 9.45 -4.78
CA LEU A 98 9.14 10.51 -5.78
C LEU A 98 9.60 11.83 -5.15
N ALA A 99 9.15 12.15 -3.94
CA ALA A 99 9.59 13.33 -3.21
C ALA A 99 11.05 13.20 -2.76
N VAL A 100 11.47 12.02 -2.29
CA VAL A 100 12.88 11.71 -1.97
C VAL A 100 13.77 11.88 -3.19
N GLU A 101 13.37 11.33 -4.34
CA GLU A 101 14.11 11.47 -5.60
C GLU A 101 14.29 12.93 -6.02
N LYS A 102 13.26 13.75 -5.84
CA LYS A 102 13.26 15.17 -6.20
C LYS A 102 13.87 16.07 -5.13
N LEU A 103 14.27 15.49 -3.99
CA LEU A 103 14.72 16.22 -2.81
C LEU A 103 13.70 17.29 -2.36
N ASP A 104 12.42 16.94 -2.42
CA ASP A 104 11.27 17.79 -2.02
C ASP A 104 10.84 17.44 -0.59
N TYR A 105 11.40 18.15 0.39
CA TYR A 105 11.23 17.82 1.82
C TYR A 105 9.78 17.93 2.30
N ASP A 106 9.08 19.01 1.93
CA ASP A 106 7.71 19.25 2.40
C ASP A 106 6.78 18.12 1.95
N LYS A 107 6.93 17.66 0.70
CA LYS A 107 6.16 16.51 0.19
C LYS A 107 6.58 15.19 0.82
N CYS A 108 7.85 15.01 1.19
CA CYS A 108 8.25 13.82 1.93
C CYS A 108 7.54 13.77 3.29
N VAL A 109 7.49 14.89 4.01
CA VAL A 109 6.81 14.99 5.31
C VAL A 109 5.30 14.77 5.16
N GLU A 110 4.68 15.38 4.16
CA GLU A 110 3.26 15.19 3.86
C GLU A 110 2.93 13.72 3.57
N ALA A 111 3.65 13.11 2.62
CA ALA A 111 3.43 11.72 2.22
C ALA A 111 3.72 10.76 3.38
N ASN A 112 4.78 10.98 4.16
CA ASN A 112 5.07 10.17 5.34
C ASN A 112 3.97 10.30 6.41
N THR A 113 3.45 11.50 6.62
CA THR A 113 2.33 11.72 7.56
C THR A 113 1.09 10.95 7.10
N GLN A 114 0.77 11.02 5.80
CA GLN A 114 -0.34 10.27 5.22
C GLN A 114 -0.17 8.77 5.45
N ILE A 115 1.02 8.19 5.19
CA ILE A 115 1.32 6.77 5.46
C ILE A 115 1.06 6.41 6.92
N LYS A 116 1.53 7.23 7.88
CA LYS A 116 1.38 6.96 9.32
C LYS A 116 -0.07 7.01 9.79
N THR A 117 -0.84 7.94 9.26
CA THR A 117 -2.25 8.11 9.63
C THR A 117 -3.17 7.17 8.88
N HIS A 118 -2.65 6.47 7.87
CA HIS A 118 -3.37 5.51 7.07
C HIS A 118 -3.39 4.14 7.74
N ASP A 119 -4.34 3.94 8.64
CA ASP A 119 -4.56 2.64 9.28
C ASP A 119 -5.36 1.73 8.33
N LEU A 120 -4.77 0.59 7.93
CA LEU A 120 -5.47 -0.47 7.21
C LEU A 120 -5.96 -1.50 8.23
N PRO A 121 -7.22 -1.42 8.69
CA PRO A 121 -7.73 -2.38 9.65
C PRO A 121 -7.73 -3.80 9.05
N PRO A 122 -7.54 -4.83 9.88
CA PRO A 122 -7.72 -6.21 9.44
C PRO A 122 -9.12 -6.41 8.87
N THR A 123 -9.25 -7.23 7.84
CA THR A 123 -10.56 -7.57 7.29
C THR A 123 -11.37 -8.32 8.33
N GLN A 124 -12.53 -7.76 8.69
CA GLN A 124 -13.52 -8.47 9.46
C GLN A 124 -14.38 -9.27 8.48
N TRP A 125 -14.07 -10.56 8.35
CA TRP A 125 -14.89 -11.50 7.62
C TRP A 125 -16.21 -11.74 8.39
N PRO A 126 -17.38 -11.59 7.74
CA PRO A 126 -18.68 -12.02 8.27
C PRO A 126 -18.74 -13.51 8.63
#